data_AF-A0A928V3M7-F1
#
_entry.id   AF-A0A928V3M7-F1
#
_cell.length_a   1.000
_cell.length_b   1.000
_cell.length_c   1.000
_cell.angle_alpha   90.00
_cell.angle_beta   90.00
_cell.angle_gamma   90.00
#
_symmetry.space_group_name_H-M   'P 1'
#
loop_
_entity.id
_entity.type
_entity.pdbx_description
1 polymer ?
#
loop_
_entity_poly.entity_id
_entity_poly.type
_entity_poly.pdbx_seq_one_letter_code
_entity_poly.pdbx_strand_id
1 'polypeptide(L)'
;MKQIATIIGLWVEGLLSYDEVIAWADDRILVSKCPENELIELSLKGPELCSKKPSYEFPAPRIFTFLERFALRAVWVDIESCSDMNRFMEWLIRACIGENFELPEVALGYHVDHYAWDCDDKPMAIQHLKNEMEKLLPKCYLFVSQLESECLPTQSKICFLPLTQSRCADS
;
A
#
# COMPACT_ATOMS: atom_id res chain seq x y z
N MET A 1 18.50 -7.37 -1.67
CA MET A 1 18.14 -6.78 -0.34
C MET A 1 17.02 -5.72 -0.31
N LYS A 2 17.17 -4.49 -0.85
CA LYS A 2 16.14 -3.42 -0.67
C LYS A 2 14.73 -3.82 -1.12
N GLN A 3 14.63 -4.59 -2.20
CA GLN A 3 13.36 -5.07 -2.74
C GLN A 3 12.66 -6.06 -1.78
N ILE A 4 13.39 -7.00 -1.18
CA ILE A 4 12.84 -7.95 -0.19
C ILE A 4 12.27 -7.19 1.01
N ALA A 5 13.02 -6.23 1.55
CA ALA A 5 12.54 -5.39 2.65
C ALA A 5 11.24 -4.65 2.29
N THR A 6 11.16 -4.09 1.08
CA THR A 6 9.94 -3.43 0.58
C THR A 6 8.76 -4.40 0.48
N ILE A 7 8.93 -5.58 -0.13
CA ILE A 7 7.86 -6.57 -0.32
C ILE A 7 7.32 -7.07 1.02
N ILE A 8 8.21 -7.35 1.97
CA ILE A 8 7.77 -7.73 3.32
C ILE A 8 7.09 -6.56 4.02
N GLY A 9 7.57 -5.32 3.82
CA GLY A 9 6.87 -4.13 4.31
C GLY A 9 5.45 -4.04 3.77
N LEU A 10 5.25 -4.27 2.46
CA LEU A 10 3.92 -4.25 1.83
C LEU A 10 3.00 -5.36 2.39
N TRP A 11 3.56 -6.54 2.64
CA TRP A 11 2.85 -7.63 3.31
C TRP A 11 2.47 -7.27 4.76
N VAL A 12 3.37 -6.65 5.53
CA VAL A 12 3.09 -6.17 6.90
C VAL A 12 1.97 -5.11 6.89
N GLU A 13 1.91 -4.26 5.86
CA GLU A 13 0.81 -3.31 5.67
C GLU A 13 -0.52 -3.97 5.24
N GLY A 14 -0.52 -5.27 4.97
CA GLY A 14 -1.69 -6.02 4.50
C GLY A 14 -2.06 -5.73 3.04
N LEU A 15 -1.11 -5.24 2.25
CA LEU A 15 -1.29 -4.93 0.83
C LEU A 15 -0.93 -6.11 -0.08
N LEU A 16 -0.17 -7.07 0.43
CA LEU A 16 0.12 -8.32 -0.26
C LEU A 16 -0.32 -9.48 0.63
N SER A 17 -0.90 -10.50 0.01
CA SER A 17 -1.16 -11.78 0.63
C SER A 17 0.14 -12.58 0.81
N TYR A 18 0.07 -13.63 1.63
CA TYR A 18 1.18 -14.56 1.83
C TYR A 18 1.64 -15.19 0.50
N ASP A 19 0.68 -15.63 -0.32
CA ASP A 19 0.94 -16.28 -1.60
C ASP A 19 1.51 -15.32 -2.63
N GLU A 20 1.10 -14.05 -2.64
CA GLU A 20 1.68 -13.03 -3.52
C GLU A 20 3.15 -12.76 -3.19
N VAL A 21 3.53 -12.77 -1.91
CA VAL A 21 4.95 -12.61 -1.54
C VAL A 21 5.79 -13.79 -2.00
N ILE A 22 5.26 -15.02 -1.89
CA ILE A 22 5.96 -16.22 -2.38
C ILE A 22 6.05 -16.19 -3.90
N ALA A 23 4.97 -15.90 -4.60
CA ALA A 23 4.95 -15.78 -6.06
C ALA A 23 5.94 -14.72 -6.54
N TRP A 24 6.04 -13.59 -5.84
CA TRP A 24 7.06 -12.57 -6.11
C TRP A 24 8.48 -13.13 -5.99
N ALA A 25 8.76 -13.87 -4.90
CA ALA A 25 10.07 -14.45 -4.67
C ALA A 25 10.42 -15.48 -5.76
N ASP A 26 9.47 -16.32 -6.14
CA ASP A 26 9.62 -17.32 -7.21
C ASP A 26 9.90 -16.66 -8.57
N ASP A 27 9.13 -15.64 -8.94
CA ASP A 27 9.35 -14.86 -10.17
C ASP A 27 10.78 -14.29 -10.19
N ARG A 28 11.27 -13.78 -9.05
CA ARG A 28 12.63 -13.25 -8.91
C ARG A 28 13.72 -14.32 -9.00
N ILE A 29 13.46 -15.51 -8.44
CA ILE A 29 14.38 -16.65 -8.52
C ILE A 29 14.51 -17.11 -9.98
N LEU A 30 13.39 -17.24 -10.71
CA LEU A 30 13.37 -17.76 -12.08
C LEU A 30 14.13 -16.87 -13.07
N VAL A 31 14.12 -15.55 -12.89
CA VAL A 31 14.84 -14.61 -13.76
C VAL A 31 16.30 -14.40 -13.38
N SER A 32 16.73 -14.86 -12.20
CA SER A 32 18.09 -14.69 -11.72
C SER A 32 18.98 -15.89 -12.07
N LYS A 33 20.20 -15.61 -12.56
CA LYS A 33 21.21 -16.66 -12.76
C LYS A 33 21.81 -17.17 -11.45
N CYS A 34 21.80 -16.34 -10.41
CA CYS A 34 22.33 -16.65 -9.08
C CYS A 34 21.41 -15.96 -8.05
N PRO A 35 20.28 -16.59 -7.68
CA PRO A 35 19.33 -15.99 -6.73
C PRO A 35 19.97 -15.80 -5.34
N GLU A 36 19.64 -14.67 -4.70
CA GLU A 36 20.01 -14.40 -3.30
C GLU A 36 19.40 -15.49 -2.39
N ASN A 37 20.13 -15.93 -1.35
CA ASN A 37 19.66 -16.98 -0.43
C ASN A 37 18.36 -16.56 0.27
N GLU A 38 18.20 -15.27 0.54
CA GLU A 38 17.04 -14.67 1.17
C GLU A 38 15.80 -14.80 0.27
N LEU A 39 15.93 -14.77 -1.05
CA LEU A 39 14.81 -15.04 -1.96
C LEU A 39 14.38 -16.50 -1.88
N ILE A 40 15.35 -17.42 -1.87
CA ILE A 40 15.09 -18.86 -1.73
C ILE A 40 14.42 -19.14 -0.39
N GLU A 41 14.92 -18.54 0.69
CA GLU A 41 14.34 -18.68 2.03
C GLU A 41 12.91 -18.10 2.08
N LEU A 42 12.68 -16.93 1.47
CA LEU A 42 11.35 -16.32 1.41
C LEU A 42 10.35 -17.18 0.63
N SER A 43 10.76 -17.75 -0.50
CA SER A 43 9.93 -18.67 -1.29
C SER A 43 9.57 -19.92 -0.50
N LEU A 44 10.54 -20.54 0.17
CA LEU A 44 10.34 -21.83 0.84
C LEU A 44 9.67 -21.74 2.22
N LYS A 45 9.91 -20.65 2.97
CA LYS A 45 9.43 -20.49 4.36
C LYS A 45 8.31 -19.45 4.48
N GLY A 46 8.19 -18.57 3.50
CA GLY A 46 7.20 -17.51 3.45
C GLY A 46 7.49 -16.29 4.34
N PRO A 47 6.74 -15.20 4.15
CA PRO A 47 7.01 -13.91 4.79
C PRO A 47 6.88 -13.93 6.32
N GLU A 48 5.99 -14.76 6.88
CA GLU A 48 5.75 -14.78 8.33
C GLU A 48 6.99 -15.24 9.11
N LEU A 49 7.66 -16.29 8.65
CA LEU A 49 8.87 -16.78 9.32
C LEU A 49 10.05 -15.86 9.03
N CYS A 50 10.19 -15.37 7.80
CA CYS A 50 11.30 -14.51 7.41
C CYS A 50 11.29 -13.14 8.10
N SER A 51 10.12 -12.53 8.27
CA SER A 51 9.96 -11.22 8.93
C SER A 51 10.31 -11.21 10.43
N LYS A 52 10.24 -12.38 11.09
CA LYS A 52 10.56 -12.52 12.53
C LYS A 52 12.04 -12.73 12.79
N LYS A 53 12.86 -12.89 11.74
CA LYS A 53 14.30 -13.11 11.88
C LYS A 53 15.04 -11.82 12.24
N PRO A 54 16.19 -11.95 12.94
CA PRO A 54 17.07 -10.81 13.16
C PRO A 54 17.57 -10.19 11.85
N SER A 55 17.78 -8.88 11.84
CA SER A 55 18.15 -8.12 10.62
C SER A 55 19.50 -8.52 10.01
N TYR A 56 20.36 -9.24 10.75
CA TYR A 56 21.62 -9.77 10.26
C TYR A 56 21.48 -11.14 9.57
N GLU A 57 20.35 -11.83 9.75
CA GLU A 57 20.02 -13.08 9.06
C GLU A 57 19.11 -12.85 7.86
N PHE A 58 18.16 -11.92 7.99
CA PHE A 58 17.18 -11.65 6.95
C PHE A 58 16.83 -10.16 6.92
N PRO A 59 16.64 -9.54 5.74
CA PRO A 59 16.26 -8.13 5.65
C PRO A 59 15.02 -7.79 6.48
N ALA A 60 15.16 -6.81 7.38
CA ALA A 60 14.02 -6.32 8.15
C ALA A 60 12.97 -5.69 7.21
N PRO A 61 11.67 -5.81 7.55
CA PRO A 61 10.62 -5.14 6.79
C PRO A 61 10.87 -3.64 6.67
N ARG A 62 10.65 -3.07 5.49
CA ARG A 62 10.68 -1.62 5.31
C ARG A 62 9.57 -1.00 6.14
N ILE A 63 9.92 0.00 6.95
CA ILE A 63 8.96 0.86 7.62
C ILE A 63 8.61 1.99 6.64
N PHE A 64 7.35 2.06 6.25
CA PHE A 64 6.84 3.13 5.40
C PHE A 64 6.43 4.33 6.25
N THR A 65 6.73 5.53 5.76
CA THR A 65 6.23 6.78 6.33
C THR A 65 4.71 6.90 6.14
N PHE A 66 4.06 7.78 6.91
CA PHE A 66 2.63 8.05 6.74
C PHE A 66 2.26 8.35 5.27
N LEU A 67 3.02 9.21 4.59
CA LEU A 67 2.76 9.59 3.20
C LEU A 67 2.86 8.40 2.23
N GLU A 68 3.83 7.51 2.43
CA GLU A 68 3.99 6.33 1.60
C GLU A 68 2.83 5.33 1.83
N ARG A 69 2.43 5.13 3.09
CA ARG A 69 1.29 4.28 3.45
C ARG A 69 -0.02 4.85 2.92
N PHE A 70 -0.18 6.18 2.99
CA PHE A 70 -1.30 6.90 2.39
C PHE A 70 -1.34 6.64 0.90
N ALA A 71 -0.24 6.89 0.18
CA ALA A 71 -0.19 6.69 -1.26
C ALA A 71 -0.54 5.25 -1.67
N LEU A 72 0.04 4.26 -0.99
CA LEU A 72 -0.21 2.84 -1.24
C LEU A 72 -1.68 2.45 -1.06
N ARG A 73 -2.34 2.94 0.00
CA ARG A 73 -3.75 2.65 0.25
C ARG A 73 -4.68 3.47 -0.65
N ALA A 74 -4.31 4.71 -0.92
CA ALA A 74 -5.07 5.63 -1.75
C ALA A 74 -5.23 5.12 -3.18
N VAL A 75 -4.21 4.50 -3.77
CA VAL A 75 -4.33 3.93 -5.12
C VAL A 75 -5.11 2.61 -5.14
N TRP A 76 -5.30 1.94 -4.01
CA TRP A 76 -6.04 0.67 -3.90
C TRP A 76 -7.49 0.84 -3.47
N VAL A 77 -7.86 1.99 -2.91
CA VAL A 77 -9.24 2.23 -2.49
C VAL A 77 -10.13 2.40 -3.71
N ASP A 78 -11.20 1.61 -3.79
CA ASP A 78 -12.27 1.89 -4.74
C ASP A 78 -13.10 3.06 -4.20
N ILE A 79 -12.92 4.23 -4.81
CA ILE A 79 -13.60 5.46 -4.38
C ILE A 79 -15.12 5.39 -4.55
N GLU A 80 -15.64 4.48 -5.38
CA GLU A 80 -17.07 4.26 -5.55
C GLU A 80 -17.63 3.25 -4.53
N SER A 81 -16.77 2.43 -3.93
CA SER A 81 -17.15 1.46 -2.90
C SER A 81 -17.31 2.15 -1.54
N CYS A 82 -18.55 2.19 -1.05
CA CYS A 82 -18.83 2.72 0.29
C CYS A 82 -18.08 1.94 1.40
N SER A 83 -17.92 0.63 1.27
CA SER A 83 -17.20 -0.16 2.27
C SER A 83 -15.70 0.16 2.27
N ASP A 84 -15.10 0.34 1.11
CA ASP A 84 -13.65 0.59 1.01
C ASP A 84 -13.33 2.01 1.45
N MET A 85 -14.15 2.99 1.05
CA MET A 85 -14.05 4.36 1.52
C MET A 85 -14.20 4.46 3.04
N ASN A 86 -15.12 3.72 3.65
CA ASN A 86 -15.25 3.69 5.12
C ASN A 86 -14.00 3.10 5.79
N ARG A 87 -13.48 1.97 5.29
CA ARG A 87 -12.25 1.36 5.83
C ARG A 87 -11.04 2.29 5.68
N PHE A 88 -10.92 2.95 4.53
CA PHE A 88 -9.84 3.89 4.26
C PHE A 88 -9.95 5.13 5.16
N MET A 89 -11.16 5.67 5.33
CA MET A 89 -11.45 6.76 6.26
C MET A 89 -11.06 6.40 7.70
N GLU A 90 -11.50 5.25 8.21
CA GLU A 90 -11.16 4.81 9.57
C GLU A 90 -9.66 4.63 9.77
N TRP A 91 -8.96 4.10 8.77
CA TRP A 91 -7.51 4.00 8.79
C TRP A 91 -6.86 5.39 8.79
N LEU A 92 -7.29 6.30 7.89
CA LEU A 92 -6.72 7.63 7.71
C LEU A 92 -6.78 8.44 9.01
N ILE A 93 -7.97 8.48 9.62
CA ILE A 93 -8.22 9.17 10.89
C ILE A 93 -7.23 8.70 11.98
N ARG A 94 -7.01 7.39 12.09
CA ARG A 94 -6.10 6.83 13.10
C ARG A 94 -4.63 7.05 12.74
N ALA A 95 -4.30 6.93 11.46
CA ALA A 95 -2.92 6.98 10.98
C ALA A 95 -2.34 8.39 10.95
N CYS A 96 -3.17 9.43 10.85
CA CYS A 96 -2.71 10.83 10.81
C CYS A 96 -2.43 11.42 12.20
N ILE A 97 -2.78 10.73 13.29
CA ILE A 97 -2.60 11.23 14.66
C ILE A 97 -1.11 11.35 14.97
N GLY A 98 -0.69 12.54 15.38
CA GLY A 98 0.71 12.84 15.71
C GLY A 98 1.62 13.10 14.50
N GLU A 99 1.08 13.06 13.28
CA GLU A 99 1.80 13.42 12.06
C GLU A 99 1.84 14.94 11.83
N ASN A 100 2.65 15.40 10.88
CA ASN A 100 2.81 16.82 10.57
C ASN A 100 1.56 17.40 9.87
N PHE A 101 0.85 18.30 10.55
CA PHE A 101 -0.39 18.92 10.05
C PHE A 101 -0.20 19.79 8.79
N GLU A 102 1.03 20.23 8.47
CA GLU A 102 1.31 20.97 7.24
C GLU A 102 1.22 20.10 5.97
N LEU A 103 1.15 18.77 6.13
CA LEU A 103 0.96 17.84 5.02
C LEU A 103 -0.54 17.77 4.66
N PRO A 104 -0.90 17.93 3.38
CA PRO A 104 -2.31 17.94 2.98
C PRO A 104 -3.03 16.61 3.27
N GLU A 105 -2.31 15.49 3.20
CA GLU A 105 -2.82 14.16 3.56
C GLU A 105 -3.15 14.04 5.05
N VAL A 106 -2.37 14.70 5.91
CA VAL A 106 -2.60 14.72 7.36
C VAL A 106 -3.78 15.64 7.68
N ALA A 107 -3.77 16.86 7.13
CA ALA A 107 -4.87 17.82 7.30
C ALA A 107 -6.22 17.23 6.86
N LEU A 108 -6.23 16.48 5.75
CA LEU A 108 -7.40 15.74 5.30
C LEU A 108 -7.91 14.76 6.36
N GLY A 109 -7.03 14.00 7.01
CA GLY A 109 -7.41 13.06 8.07
C GLY A 109 -8.10 13.74 9.25
N TYR A 110 -7.60 14.89 9.70
CA TYR A 110 -8.25 15.69 10.75
C TYR A 110 -9.60 16.27 10.33
N HIS A 111 -9.73 16.77 9.09
CA HIS A 111 -11.03 17.27 8.61
C HIS A 111 -12.06 16.14 8.51
N VAL A 112 -11.64 14.98 8.04
CA VAL A 112 -12.51 13.80 7.92
C VAL A 112 -12.91 13.29 9.31
N ASP A 113 -12.00 13.28 10.29
CA ASP A 113 -12.31 12.99 11.70
C ASP A 113 -13.35 13.96 12.26
N HIS A 114 -13.13 15.27 12.06
CA HIS A 114 -14.04 16.32 12.50
C HIS A 114 -15.46 16.12 11.94
N TYR A 115 -15.59 15.94 10.63
CA TYR A 115 -16.91 15.73 10.03
C TYR A 115 -17.56 14.43 10.51
N ALA A 116 -16.81 13.35 10.60
CA ALA A 116 -17.35 12.03 10.94
C ALA A 116 -17.80 11.92 12.41
N TRP A 117 -17.11 12.60 13.34
CA TRP A 117 -17.30 12.38 14.77
C TRP A 117 -17.70 13.64 15.55
N ASP A 118 -17.12 14.81 15.25
CA ASP A 118 -17.50 16.05 15.94
C ASP A 118 -18.81 16.61 15.39
N CYS A 119 -19.03 16.48 14.08
CA CYS A 119 -20.26 16.91 13.42
C CYS A 119 -21.31 15.79 13.27
N ASP A 120 -20.94 14.53 13.55
CA ASP A 120 -21.77 13.34 13.31
C ASP A 120 -22.31 13.25 11.86
N ASP A 121 -21.53 13.74 10.89
CA ASP A 121 -21.89 13.79 9.46
C ASP A 121 -20.92 12.94 8.62
N LYS A 122 -21.04 11.62 8.76
CA LYS A 122 -20.27 10.66 7.96
C LYS A 122 -20.46 10.82 6.45
N PRO A 123 -21.68 11.08 5.91
CA PRO A 123 -21.84 11.36 4.49
C PRO A 123 -20.99 12.54 4.01
N MET A 124 -20.95 13.65 4.76
CA MET A 124 -20.09 14.79 4.45
C MET A 124 -18.60 14.43 4.54
N ALA A 125 -18.19 13.66 5.55
CA ALA A 125 -16.82 13.19 5.69
C ALA A 125 -16.35 12.38 4.47
N ILE A 126 -17.18 11.44 4.00
CA ILE A 126 -16.91 10.65 2.79
C ILE A 126 -16.86 11.55 1.54
N GLN A 127 -17.81 12.48 1.39
CA GLN A 127 -17.80 13.39 0.26
C GLN A 127 -16.56 14.28 0.23
N HIS A 128 -16.12 14.80 1.39
CA HIS A 128 -14.90 15.58 1.51
C HIS A 128 -13.67 14.73 1.16
N LEU A 129 -13.60 13.50 1.67
CA LEU A 129 -12.54 12.56 1.36
C LEU A 129 -12.45 12.28 -0.15
N LYS A 130 -13.58 12.00 -0.82
CA LYS A 130 -13.61 11.81 -2.29
C LYS A 130 -13.06 13.03 -3.03
N ASN A 131 -13.53 14.22 -2.68
CA ASN A 131 -13.14 15.47 -3.34
C ASN A 131 -11.64 15.77 -3.21
N GLU A 132 -11.04 15.48 -2.05
CA GLU A 132 -9.60 15.71 -1.84
C GLU A 132 -8.75 14.58 -2.45
N MET A 133 -9.24 13.35 -2.45
CA MET A 133 -8.58 12.21 -3.09
C MET A 133 -8.34 12.46 -4.58
N GLU A 134 -9.30 13.04 -5.31
CA GLU A 134 -9.11 13.41 -6.72
C GLU A 134 -7.86 14.28 -6.96
N LYS A 135 -7.51 15.15 -6.00
CA LYS A 135 -6.35 16.05 -6.07
C LYS A 135 -5.05 15.37 -5.66
N LEU A 136 -5.11 14.43 -4.72
CA LEU A 136 -3.95 13.77 -4.12
C LEU A 136 -3.52 12.52 -4.90
N LEU A 137 -4.47 11.83 -5.54
CA LEU A 137 -4.25 10.58 -6.28
C LEU A 137 -3.14 10.67 -7.32
N PRO A 138 -3.00 11.74 -8.15
CA PRO A 138 -1.92 11.82 -9.12
C PRO A 138 -0.52 11.64 -8.52
N LYS A 139 -0.26 12.23 -7.34
CA LYS A 139 1.02 12.07 -6.64
C LYS A 139 1.18 10.66 -6.08
N CYS A 140 0.09 10.07 -5.58
CA CYS A 140 0.07 8.71 -5.06
C CYS A 140 0.41 7.70 -6.17
N TYR A 141 -0.20 7.84 -7.34
CA TYR A 141 0.08 7.00 -8.52
C TYR A 141 1.55 7.10 -8.95
N LEU A 142 2.14 8.30 -8.97
CA LEU A 142 3.55 8.48 -9.32
C LEU A 142 4.46 7.72 -8.34
N PHE A 143 4.21 7.86 -7.04
CA PHE A 143 4.97 7.14 -6.02
C PHE A 143 4.85 5.63 -6.18
N VAL A 144 3.63 5.10 -6.31
CA VAL A 144 3.42 3.64 -6.40
C VAL A 144 3.96 3.08 -7.71
N SER A 145 3.85 3.80 -8.82
CA SER A 145 4.45 3.41 -10.11
C SER A 145 5.97 3.30 -10.00
N GLN A 146 6.61 4.24 -9.28
CA GLN A 146 8.05 4.18 -9.06
C GLN A 146 8.40 2.96 -8.20
N LEU A 147 7.69 2.75 -7.09
CA LEU A 147 7.90 1.61 -6.21
C LEU A 147 7.73 0.27 -6.93
N GLU A 148 6.72 0.17 -7.80
CA GLU A 148 6.46 -0.99 -8.63
C GLU A 148 7.61 -1.25 -9.60
N SER A 149 8.11 -0.21 -10.28
CA SER A 149 9.25 -0.32 -11.20
C SER A 149 10.55 -0.75 -10.49
N GLU A 150 10.70 -0.39 -9.21
CA GLU A 150 11.83 -0.81 -8.39
C GLU A 150 11.71 -2.27 -7.93
N CYS A 151 10.48 -2.74 -7.68
CA CYS A 151 10.24 -4.02 -6.98
C CYS A 151 9.76 -5.16 -7.87
N LEU A 152 9.21 -4.90 -9.05
CA LEU A 152 8.67 -5.93 -9.94
C LEU A 152 9.50 -6.08 -11.21
N PRO A 153 9.82 -7.32 -11.65
CA PRO A 153 10.33 -7.54 -12.99
C PRO A 153 9.23 -7.24 -14.02
N THR A 154 9.61 -6.97 -15.28
CA THR A 154 8.68 -6.68 -16.40
C THR A 154 7.64 -7.78 -16.67
N GLN A 155 7.83 -8.98 -16.10
CA GLN A 155 6.96 -10.15 -16.27
C GLN A 155 6.22 -10.54 -14.98
N SER A 156 6.28 -9.72 -13.92
CA SER A 156 5.61 -10.07 -12.66
C SER A 156 4.10 -10.12 -12.83
N LYS A 157 3.46 -11.09 -12.18
CA LYS A 157 2.00 -11.20 -12.13
C LYS A 157 1.37 -10.32 -11.04
N ILE A 158 2.20 -9.75 -10.17
CA ILE A 158 1.77 -8.85 -9.11
C ILE A 158 1.69 -7.45 -9.72
N CYS A 159 0.72 -6.66 -9.31
CA CYS A 159 0.63 -5.25 -9.66
C CYS A 159 0.29 -4.48 -8.39
N PHE A 160 1.03 -3.40 -8.13
CA PHE A 160 0.74 -2.53 -6.99
C PHE A 160 -0.22 -1.42 -7.38
N LEU A 161 -0.53 -1.29 -8.66
CA LEU A 161 -1.65 -0.50 -9.14
C LEU A 161 -2.82 -1.45 -9.43
N PRO A 162 -4.05 -1.10 -9.03
CA PRO A 162 -5.20 -1.81 -9.58
C PRO A 162 -5.14 -1.65 -11.10
N LEU A 163 -5.17 -2.77 -11.82
CA LEU A 163 -5.41 -2.79 -13.26
C LEU A 163 -6.64 -1.93 -13.49
N THR A 164 -6.46 -0.80 -14.18
CA THR A 164 -7.48 0.24 -14.41
C THR A 164 -8.86 -0.37 -14.37
N GLN A 165 -9.69 0.01 -13.39
CA GLN A 165 -11.11 -0.31 -13.39
C GLN A 165 -11.61 0.01 -14.79
N SER A 166 -11.82 -1.02 -15.62
CA SER A 166 -12.30 -0.79 -16.97
C SER A 166 -13.65 -0.15 -16.73
N ARG A 167 -13.78 1.14 -17.06
CA ARG A 167 -15.07 1.80 -17.18
C ARG A 167 -15.91 0.82 -17.97
N CYS A 168 -16.90 0.19 -17.32
CA CYS A 168 -17.89 -0.57 -18.03
C CYS A 168 -18.50 0.44 -18.99
N ALA A 169 -18.14 0.27 -20.27
CA ALA A 169 -18.70 1.06 -21.33
C ALA A 169 -20.21 0.84 -21.31
N ASP A 170 -20.92 1.94 -21.48
CA ASP A 170 -22.37 2.06 -21.50
C ASP A 170 -23.06 0.86 -22.17
N SER A 171 -24.11 0.35 -21.52
CA SER A 171 -25.14 -0.48 -22.13
C SER A 171 -26.50 0.04 -21.71
#